data_AF-A0A4S1X9A7-F1
#
_entry.id   AF-A0A4S1X9A7-F1
#
_cell.length_a   1.000
_cell.length_b   1.000
_cell.length_c   1.000
_cell.angle_alpha   90.00
_cell.angle_beta   90.00
_cell.angle_gamma   90.00
#
_symmetry.space_group_name_H-M   'P 1'
#
loop_
_entity.id
_entity.type
_entity.pdbx_description
1 polymer ?
#
loop_
_entity_poly.entity_id
_entity_poly.type
_entity_poly.pdbx_seq_one_letter_code
_entity_poly.pdbx_strand_id
1 'polypeptide(L)'
;MHAKSRRHGDCGGRHAHDRTLRCGETPRFDCFYVYPTISNDPGGNSDLMPGPEERRVVQLQAARFGAKCRLFAPMYRQVTLTALRSMIGGATPAIDRDLAYRDVKAAWDDYLAHDNKGRGVVLIGHSQGSMILTQLLKREIEGKPAADRMISDADRQQRSGSRGQGCRRALQQHSAVP
;
A
#
# COMPACT_ATOMS: atom_id res chain seq x y z
N MET A 1 7.43 -41.61 12.96
CA MET A 1 8.61 -41.07 13.67
C MET A 1 8.37 -39.58 13.89
N HIS A 2 8.34 -39.16 15.15
CA HIS A 2 8.13 -37.77 15.60
C HIS A 2 9.44 -36.97 15.50
N ALA A 3 9.35 -35.70 15.12
CA ALA A 3 10.18 -34.62 15.70
C ALA A 3 9.54 -33.25 15.45
N LYS A 4 8.95 -32.67 16.51
CA LYS A 4 8.59 -31.25 16.62
C LYS A 4 9.88 -30.42 16.65
N SER A 5 9.89 -29.29 15.95
CA SER A 5 10.77 -28.16 16.31
C SER A 5 9.92 -26.91 16.51
N ARG A 6 9.52 -26.69 17.76
CA ARG A 6 9.10 -25.37 18.24
C ARG A 6 10.36 -24.53 18.46
N ARG A 7 10.40 -23.35 17.85
CA ARG A 7 10.99 -22.17 18.47
C ARG A 7 9.98 -21.03 18.32
N HIS A 8 9.00 -21.01 19.22
CA HIS A 8 8.27 -19.80 19.55
C HIS A 8 9.19 -18.96 20.44
N GLY A 9 9.60 -17.80 19.95
CA GLY A 9 10.27 -16.80 20.77
C GLY A 9 9.28 -16.29 21.82
N ASP A 10 9.76 -16.23 23.06
CA ASP A 10 9.05 -15.68 24.21
C ASP A 10 8.72 -14.19 24.00
N CYS A 11 7.53 -13.77 24.41
CA CYS A 11 7.04 -12.40 24.29
C CYS A 11 6.33 -11.99 25.59
N GLY A 12 7.12 -11.62 26.59
CA GLY A 12 6.65 -10.91 27.79
C GLY A 12 6.72 -9.39 27.62
N GLY A 13 5.65 -8.67 28.00
CA GLY A 13 5.69 -7.21 28.20
C GLY A 13 4.39 -6.47 27.87
N ARG A 14 3.64 -6.07 28.90
CA ARG A 14 2.36 -5.35 28.82
C ARG A 14 2.57 -3.85 28.66
N HIS A 15 2.26 -3.28 27.49
CA HIS A 15 1.89 -1.86 27.35
C HIS A 15 0.80 -1.73 26.26
N ALA A 16 -0.41 -1.32 26.67
CA ALA A 16 -1.63 -1.39 25.88
C ALA A 16 -1.83 -0.28 24.83
N HIS A 17 -0.77 0.41 24.40
CA HIS A 17 -0.88 1.57 23.50
C HIS A 17 -0.15 1.43 22.15
N ASP A 18 0.67 0.40 21.93
CA ASP A 18 1.17 0.07 20.59
C ASP A 18 0.54 -1.24 20.08
N ARG A 19 -0.45 -1.10 19.19
CA ARG A 19 -1.12 -2.24 18.54
C ARG A 19 -0.25 -2.75 17.40
N THR A 20 0.89 -3.34 17.72
CA THR A 20 1.66 -4.15 16.78
C THR A 20 0.93 -5.48 16.57
N LEU A 21 0.78 -5.91 15.31
CA LEU A 21 0.08 -7.16 15.00
C LEU A 21 0.74 -8.30 15.77
N ARG A 22 -0.07 -9.08 16.49
CA ARG A 22 0.44 -10.26 17.19
C ARG A 22 0.76 -11.35 16.17
N CYS A 23 1.71 -12.21 16.49
CA CYS A 23 2.04 -13.35 15.64
C CYS A 23 0.77 -14.19 15.38
N GLY A 24 0.37 -14.30 14.11
CA GLY A 24 -0.85 -15.01 13.69
C GLY A 24 -2.09 -14.13 13.40
N GLU A 25 -2.07 -12.82 13.70
CA GLU A 25 -3.17 -11.93 13.31
C GLU A 25 -3.06 -11.53 11.83
N THR A 26 -4.14 -11.74 11.07
CA THR A 26 -4.22 -11.24 9.69
C THR A 26 -4.27 -9.72 9.69
N PRO A 27 -3.42 -9.03 8.89
CA PRO A 27 -3.46 -7.58 8.80
C PRO A 27 -4.86 -7.08 8.43
N ARG A 28 -5.28 -5.96 9.02
CA ARG A 28 -6.66 -5.43 8.88
C ARG A 28 -6.94 -4.73 7.55
N PHE A 29 -5.88 -4.29 6.89
CA PHE A 29 -5.91 -3.58 5.63
C PHE A 29 -4.66 -3.89 4.81
N ASP A 30 -4.66 -3.45 3.57
CA ASP A 30 -3.57 -3.66 2.62
C ASP A 30 -2.77 -2.36 2.45
N CYS A 31 -1.47 -2.48 2.18
CA CYS A 31 -0.65 -1.36 1.76
C CYS A 31 -0.21 -1.58 0.33
N PHE A 32 -0.61 -0.68 -0.56
CA PHE A 32 -0.14 -0.66 -1.94
C PHE A 32 1.01 0.34 -2.04
N TYR A 33 2.23 -0.20 -2.02
CA TYR A 33 3.47 0.56 -1.93
C TYR A 33 4.15 0.66 -3.30
N VAL A 34 4.25 1.89 -3.81
CA VAL A 34 5.02 2.18 -5.03
C VAL A 34 6.36 2.79 -4.60
N TYR A 35 7.39 1.98 -4.72
CA TYR A 35 8.75 2.28 -4.27
C TYR A 35 9.42 3.35 -5.15
N PRO A 36 10.53 3.99 -4.72
CA PRO A 36 11.14 5.07 -5.49
C PRO A 36 11.96 4.56 -6.67
N THR A 37 12.52 5.48 -7.45
CA THR A 37 13.61 5.18 -8.38
C THR A 37 14.81 4.62 -7.61
N ILE A 38 15.19 3.38 -7.93
CA ILE A 38 16.35 2.71 -7.34
C ILE A 38 17.16 1.95 -8.38
N SER A 39 16.56 1.56 -9.52
CA SER A 39 17.20 0.77 -10.57
C SER A 39 18.47 1.45 -11.09
N ASN A 40 19.53 0.63 -11.21
CA ASN A 40 20.80 1.02 -11.84
C ASN A 40 20.94 0.47 -13.26
N ASP A 41 19.84 0.06 -13.90
CA ASP A 41 19.85 -0.38 -15.29
C ASP A 41 20.48 0.70 -16.19
N PRO A 42 21.22 0.30 -17.24
CA PRO A 42 21.96 1.24 -18.08
C PRO A 42 21.04 2.10 -18.96
N GLY A 43 19.79 1.67 -19.20
CA GLY A 43 18.83 2.33 -20.07
C GLY A 43 18.09 3.51 -19.41
N GLY A 44 17.28 4.20 -20.20
CA GLY A 44 16.39 5.29 -19.72
C GLY A 44 15.28 4.80 -18.78
N ASN A 45 14.80 3.58 -19.04
CA ASN A 45 13.85 2.88 -18.21
C ASN A 45 14.40 1.53 -17.75
N SER A 46 14.02 1.08 -16.55
CA SER A 46 14.38 -0.25 -16.05
C SER A 46 13.60 -1.33 -16.78
N ASP A 47 14.02 -2.58 -16.60
CA ASP A 47 13.20 -3.74 -16.95
C ASP A 47 12.21 -4.12 -15.80
N LEU A 48 11.59 -5.30 -15.91
CA LEU A 48 10.68 -5.86 -14.91
C LEU A 48 11.33 -6.96 -14.05
N MET A 49 12.63 -7.21 -14.20
CA MET A 49 13.38 -8.20 -13.44
C MET A 49 13.99 -7.52 -12.21
N PRO A 50 13.49 -7.78 -10.98
CA PRO A 50 14.02 -7.10 -9.79
C PRO A 50 15.50 -7.40 -9.59
N GLY A 51 16.32 -6.36 -9.45
CA GLY A 51 17.67 -6.43 -8.96
C GLY A 51 17.73 -6.61 -7.43
N PRO A 52 18.95 -6.68 -6.86
CA PRO A 52 19.14 -6.63 -5.41
C PRO A 52 18.64 -5.31 -4.81
N GLU A 53 18.69 -4.20 -5.54
CA GLU A 53 18.31 -2.88 -5.07
C GLU A 53 16.79 -2.72 -4.89
N GLU A 54 15.96 -3.23 -5.81
CA GLU A 54 14.50 -3.24 -5.71
C GLU A 54 14.05 -4.07 -4.50
N ARG A 55 14.68 -5.24 -4.31
CA ARG A 55 14.37 -6.10 -3.15
C ARG A 55 14.74 -5.40 -1.85
N ARG A 56 15.93 -4.78 -1.82
CA ARG A 56 16.45 -4.11 -0.62
C ARG A 56 15.62 -2.87 -0.26
N VAL A 57 15.16 -2.08 -1.23
CA VAL A 57 14.34 -0.89 -0.92
C VAL A 57 12.99 -1.28 -0.34
N VAL A 58 12.36 -2.35 -0.84
CA VAL A 58 11.11 -2.87 -0.25
C VAL A 58 11.36 -3.36 1.18
N GLN A 59 12.44 -4.10 1.40
CA GLN A 59 12.81 -4.56 2.75
C GLN A 59 13.08 -3.40 3.71
N LEU A 60 13.74 -2.32 3.28
CA LEU A 60 14.13 -1.22 4.17
C LEU A 60 13.01 -0.20 4.38
N GLN A 61 12.29 0.18 3.32
CA GLN A 61 11.25 1.22 3.40
C GLN A 61 9.89 0.66 3.77
N ALA A 62 9.57 -0.57 3.33
CA ALA A 62 8.24 -1.13 3.53
C ALA A 62 8.12 -2.09 4.73
N ALA A 63 9.23 -2.59 5.30
CA ALA A 63 9.18 -3.50 6.45
C ALA A 63 8.45 -2.91 7.66
N ARG A 64 8.52 -1.59 7.87
CA ARG A 64 7.79 -0.89 8.94
C ARG A 64 6.27 -1.00 8.78
N PHE A 65 5.77 -1.12 7.55
CA PHE A 65 4.35 -1.27 7.26
C PHE A 65 3.89 -2.73 7.31
N GLY A 66 4.78 -3.68 7.00
CA GLY A 66 4.47 -5.12 7.03
C GLY A 66 3.97 -5.63 8.40
N ALA A 67 4.33 -4.95 9.48
CA ALA A 67 3.82 -5.23 10.82
C ALA A 67 2.38 -4.73 11.09
N LYS A 68 1.77 -3.98 10.15
CA LYS A 68 0.44 -3.36 10.31
C LYS A 68 -0.52 -3.68 9.15
N CYS A 69 -0.01 -3.91 7.94
CA CYS A 69 -0.80 -4.19 6.73
C CYS A 69 -0.21 -5.32 5.89
N ARG A 70 -1.02 -5.94 5.03
CA ARG A 70 -0.55 -6.87 4.00
C ARG A 70 0.04 -6.05 2.86
N LEU A 71 1.34 -6.23 2.61
CA LEU A 71 2.09 -5.40 1.67
C LEU A 71 1.98 -5.91 0.22
N PHE A 72 1.66 -5.00 -0.69
CA PHE A 72 1.73 -5.17 -2.14
C PHE A 72 2.70 -4.14 -2.68
N ALA A 73 3.76 -4.59 -3.34
CA ALA A 73 4.79 -3.73 -3.92
C ALA A 73 5.03 -4.16 -5.37
N PRO A 74 4.26 -3.63 -6.34
CA PRO A 74 4.32 -4.10 -7.71
C PRO A 74 5.63 -3.71 -8.39
N MET A 75 6.12 -4.56 -9.28
CA MET A 75 7.21 -4.19 -10.17
C MET A 75 6.72 -3.26 -11.28
N TYR A 76 7.54 -2.27 -11.62
CA TYR A 76 7.22 -1.32 -12.67
C TYR A 76 8.51 -0.77 -13.30
N ARG A 77 8.45 -0.43 -14.59
CA ARG A 77 9.62 0.07 -15.33
C ARG A 77 9.88 1.53 -15.01
N GLN A 78 10.87 1.76 -14.16
CA GLN A 78 11.21 3.06 -13.60
C GLN A 78 11.96 3.91 -14.62
N VAL A 79 11.90 5.23 -14.52
CA VAL A 79 13.05 6.03 -14.99
C VAL A 79 14.24 5.70 -14.08
N THR A 80 15.35 5.26 -14.64
CA THR A 80 16.50 4.71 -13.88
C THR A 80 17.33 5.80 -13.22
N LEU A 81 18.12 5.44 -12.20
CA LEU A 81 19.12 6.34 -11.63
C LEU A 81 20.19 6.73 -12.67
N THR A 82 20.52 5.83 -13.60
CA THR A 82 21.45 6.10 -14.72
C THR A 82 20.95 7.25 -15.58
N ALA A 83 19.68 7.20 -15.98
CA ALA A 83 19.06 8.24 -16.80
C ALA A 83 19.01 9.58 -16.05
N LEU A 84 18.58 9.57 -14.79
CA LEU A 84 18.52 10.78 -13.96
C LEU A 84 19.90 11.43 -13.79
N ARG A 85 20.96 10.64 -13.58
CA ARG A 85 22.34 11.14 -13.50
C ARG A 85 22.79 11.76 -14.82
N SER A 86 22.48 11.13 -15.95
CA SER A 86 22.83 11.70 -17.27
C SER A 86 22.11 13.03 -17.53
N MET A 87 20.86 13.18 -17.07
CA MET A 87 20.11 14.43 -17.17
C MET A 87 20.75 15.56 -16.35
N ILE A 88 21.27 15.25 -15.15
CA ILE A 88 22.03 16.22 -14.35
C ILE A 88 23.30 16.65 -15.10
N GLY A 89 23.93 15.74 -15.85
CA GLY A 89 25.06 16.01 -16.72
C GLY A 89 24.71 16.73 -18.04
N GLY A 90 23.44 17.13 -18.24
CA GLY A 90 22.98 17.84 -19.45
C GLY A 90 22.59 16.95 -20.62
N ALA A 91 22.60 15.62 -20.47
CA ALA A 91 22.16 14.71 -21.50
C ALA A 91 20.62 14.60 -21.55
N THR A 92 20.10 14.17 -22.70
CA THR A 92 18.67 13.91 -22.93
C THR A 92 18.45 12.43 -23.23
N PRO A 93 18.53 11.54 -22.22
CA PRO A 93 18.30 10.11 -22.42
C PRO A 93 16.88 9.85 -22.92
N ALA A 94 16.72 8.84 -23.77
CA ALA A 94 15.41 8.36 -24.19
C ALA A 94 14.69 7.73 -22.99
N ILE A 95 13.61 8.36 -22.52
CA ILE A 95 12.81 7.92 -21.37
C ILE A 95 11.34 7.91 -21.77
N ASP A 96 10.60 6.85 -21.43
CA ASP A 96 9.14 6.84 -21.40
C ASP A 96 8.65 6.97 -19.96
N ARG A 97 8.12 8.15 -19.60
CA ARG A 97 7.59 8.41 -18.25
C ARG A 97 6.22 7.77 -18.01
N ASP A 98 5.45 7.54 -19.08
CA ASP A 98 4.12 6.96 -18.99
C ASP A 98 4.20 5.45 -18.77
N LEU A 99 5.31 4.81 -19.15
CA LEU A 99 5.55 3.38 -18.94
C LEU A 99 5.37 2.99 -17.46
N ALA A 100 5.97 3.75 -16.55
CA ALA A 100 5.87 3.51 -15.12
C ALA A 100 4.43 3.62 -14.62
N TYR A 101 3.68 4.62 -15.10
CA TYR A 101 2.27 4.78 -14.74
C TYR A 101 1.41 3.63 -15.27
N ARG A 102 1.62 3.20 -16.53
CA ARG A 102 0.87 2.09 -17.12
C ARG A 102 1.10 0.78 -16.36
N ASP A 103 2.35 0.49 -15.98
CA ASP A 103 2.69 -0.70 -15.21
C ASP A 103 2.04 -0.69 -13.82
N VAL A 104 2.12 0.44 -13.11
CA VAL A 104 1.49 0.57 -11.78
C VAL A 104 -0.03 0.51 -11.87
N LYS A 105 -0.64 1.10 -12.90
CA LYS A 105 -2.08 0.98 -13.13
C LYS A 105 -2.48 -0.47 -13.39
N ALA A 106 -1.75 -1.19 -14.25
CA ALA A 106 -2.02 -2.59 -14.51
C ALA A 106 -1.94 -3.43 -13.23
N ALA A 107 -0.93 -3.19 -12.40
CA ALA A 107 -0.81 -3.88 -11.11
C ALA A 107 -1.90 -3.49 -10.10
N TRP A 108 -2.37 -2.23 -10.13
CA TRP A 108 -3.50 -1.79 -9.32
C TRP A 108 -4.80 -2.49 -9.71
N ASP A 109 -5.06 -2.59 -11.01
CA ASP A 109 -6.25 -3.26 -11.54
C ASP A 109 -6.23 -4.77 -11.19
N ASP A 110 -5.07 -5.42 -11.35
CA ASP A 110 -4.86 -6.83 -10.97
C ASP A 110 -5.07 -7.06 -9.47
N TYR A 111 -4.48 -6.20 -8.64
CA TYR A 111 -4.66 -6.21 -7.19
C TYR A 111 -6.14 -6.09 -6.80
N LEU A 112 -6.90 -5.18 -7.40
CA LEU A 112 -8.32 -5.02 -7.11
C LEU A 112 -9.13 -6.25 -7.51
N ALA A 113 -8.81 -6.86 -8.66
CA ALA A 113 -9.53 -8.00 -9.21
C ALA A 113 -9.28 -9.29 -8.42
N HIS A 114 -8.03 -9.54 -8.00
CA HIS A 114 -7.62 -10.86 -7.51
C HIS A 114 -7.29 -10.89 -6.01
N ASP A 115 -6.75 -9.79 -5.48
CA ASP A 115 -6.14 -9.80 -4.15
C ASP A 115 -6.90 -9.03 -3.09
N ASN A 116 -7.46 -7.85 -3.43
CA ASN A 116 -8.03 -6.91 -2.47
C ASN A 116 -9.23 -7.51 -1.73
N LYS A 117 -10.12 -8.23 -2.42
CA LYS A 117 -11.29 -8.91 -1.83
C LYS A 117 -12.13 -7.99 -0.92
N GLY A 118 -12.25 -6.71 -1.30
CA GLY A 118 -13.01 -5.69 -0.59
C GLY A 118 -12.33 -5.11 0.65
N ARG A 119 -11.06 -5.42 0.91
CA ARG A 119 -10.28 -4.90 2.04
C ARG A 119 -10.00 -3.40 1.84
N GLY A 120 -9.90 -2.67 2.95
CA GLY A 120 -9.40 -1.30 2.89
C GLY A 120 -7.91 -1.29 2.52
N VAL A 121 -7.46 -0.23 1.87
CA VAL A 121 -6.09 -0.09 1.36
C VAL A 121 -5.55 1.31 1.57
N VAL A 122 -4.27 1.39 1.94
CA VAL A 122 -3.50 2.62 2.03
C VAL A 122 -2.52 2.66 0.86
N LEU A 123 -2.45 3.79 0.16
CA LEU A 123 -1.45 4.05 -0.87
C LEU A 123 -0.20 4.65 -0.23
N ILE A 124 0.97 4.09 -0.53
CA ILE A 124 2.25 4.56 0.01
C ILE A 124 3.20 4.80 -1.17
N GLY A 125 3.66 6.02 -1.35
CA GLY A 125 4.58 6.38 -2.44
C GLY A 125 5.77 7.16 -1.93
N HIS A 126 6.94 6.92 -2.53
CA HIS A 126 8.13 7.74 -2.32
C HIS A 126 8.73 8.20 -3.65
N SER A 127 9.12 9.47 -3.74
CA SER A 127 9.77 10.06 -4.92
C SER A 127 8.97 9.78 -6.21
N GLN A 128 9.51 9.03 -7.18
CA GLN A 128 8.80 8.63 -8.39
C GLN A 128 7.48 7.90 -8.10
N GLY A 129 7.46 7.02 -7.10
CA GLY A 129 6.25 6.32 -6.70
C GLY A 129 5.15 7.25 -6.19
N SER A 130 5.50 8.35 -5.50
CA SER A 130 4.52 9.37 -5.07
C SER A 130 3.88 10.07 -6.27
N MET A 131 4.68 10.40 -7.29
CA MET A 131 4.19 11.02 -8.51
C MET A 131 3.24 10.10 -9.28
N ILE A 132 3.58 8.81 -9.38
CA ILE A 132 2.72 7.81 -10.03
C ILE A 132 1.42 7.62 -9.26
N LEU A 133 1.48 7.46 -7.93
CA LEU A 133 0.28 7.29 -7.11
C LEU A 133 -0.63 8.53 -7.10
N THR A 134 -0.07 9.72 -7.26
CA THR A 134 -0.89 10.94 -7.42
C THR A 134 -1.70 10.89 -8.71
N GLN A 135 -1.11 10.39 -9.80
CA GLN A 135 -1.83 10.18 -11.06
C GLN A 135 -2.87 9.07 -10.93
N LEU A 136 -2.53 7.96 -10.26
CA LEU A 136 -3.46 6.86 -10.01
C LEU A 136 -4.67 7.32 -9.20
N LEU A 137 -4.45 8.09 -8.13
CA LEU A 137 -5.50 8.66 -7.29
C LEU A 137 -6.47 9.50 -8.12
N LYS A 138 -5.95 10.48 -8.85
CA LYS A 138 -6.76 11.40 -9.66
C LYS A 138 -7.52 10.71 -10.79
N ARG A 139 -6.89 9.73 -11.45
CA ARG A 139 -7.42 9.13 -12.68
C ARG A 139 -8.27 7.90 -12.41
N GLU A 140 -7.95 7.12 -11.39
CA GLU A 140 -8.49 5.77 -11.19
C GLU A 140 -9.23 5.56 -9.86
N ILE A 141 -9.18 6.53 -8.95
CA ILE A 141 -9.76 6.35 -7.61
C ILE A 141 -10.78 7.45 -7.32
N GLU A 142 -10.43 8.71 -7.49
CA GLU A 142 -11.35 9.84 -7.25
C GLU A 142 -12.61 9.72 -8.11
N GLY A 143 -13.79 9.77 -7.47
CA GLY A 143 -15.08 9.63 -8.14
C GLY A 143 -15.40 8.24 -8.69
N LYS A 144 -14.58 7.22 -8.38
CA LYS A 144 -14.76 5.83 -8.84
C LYS A 144 -15.00 4.87 -7.67
N PRO A 145 -15.54 3.65 -7.89
CA PRO A 145 -15.80 2.66 -6.82
C PRO A 145 -14.57 2.29 -5.98
N ALA A 146 -13.36 2.45 -6.52
CA ALA A 146 -12.12 2.20 -5.78
C ALA A 146 -11.94 3.17 -4.58
N ALA A 147 -12.57 4.34 -4.58
CA ALA A 147 -12.52 5.29 -3.47
C ALA A 147 -13.04 4.69 -2.16
N ASP A 148 -14.04 3.81 -2.21
CA ASP A 148 -14.63 3.16 -1.02
C ASP A 148 -13.66 2.21 -0.29
N ARG A 149 -12.56 1.86 -0.96
CA ARG A 149 -11.49 1.03 -0.40
C ARG A 149 -10.40 1.87 0.26
N MET A 150 -10.34 3.18 0.02
CA MET A 150 -9.27 4.01 0.54
C MET A 150 -9.36 4.15 2.06
N ILE A 151 -8.26 3.88 2.75
CA ILE A 151 -8.09 4.22 4.15
C ILE A 151 -7.29 5.52 4.22
N SER A 152 -7.92 6.55 4.78
CA SER A 152 -7.28 7.77 5.23
C SER A 152 -7.46 7.91 6.74
N ASP A 153 -6.66 8.76 7.38
CA ASP A 153 -6.75 8.98 8.83
C ASP A 153 -8.16 9.46 9.27
N ALA A 154 -8.89 10.11 8.36
CA ALA A 154 -10.25 10.61 8.57
C ALA A 154 -11.32 9.50 8.66
N ASP A 155 -11.08 8.31 8.09
CA ASP A 155 -12.11 7.26 7.96
C ASP A 155 -12.44 6.58 9.30
N ARG A 156 -11.54 6.73 10.31
CA ARG A 156 -11.75 6.16 11.64
C ARG A 156 -12.87 6.83 12.43
N GLN A 157 -13.11 8.12 12.23
CA GLN A 157 -14.14 8.88 12.96
C GLN A 157 -15.54 8.69 12.37
N GLN A 158 -15.66 8.46 11.06
CA GLN A 158 -16.96 8.29 10.39
C GLN A 158 -17.56 6.90 10.62
N ARG A 159 -16.74 5.83 10.58
CA ARG A 159 -17.21 4.45 10.82
C ARG A 159 -17.60 4.17 12.28
N SER A 160 -17.09 4.92 13.25
CA SER A 160 -17.57 4.85 14.64
C SER A 160 -18.89 5.61 14.86
N GLY A 161 -19.18 6.62 14.04
CA GLY A 161 -20.39 7.45 14.16
C GLY A 161 -21.66 6.75 13.65
N SER A 162 -21.56 5.92 12.61
CA SER A 162 -22.73 5.28 11.99
C SER A 162 -23.36 4.16 12.84
N ARG A 163 -22.56 3.44 13.63
CA ARG A 163 -23.08 2.42 14.58
C ARG A 163 -23.81 3.04 15.78
N GLY A 164 -23.47 4.28 16.16
CA GLY A 164 -24.10 4.99 17.28
C GLY A 164 -25.44 5.65 16.93
N GLN A 165 -25.68 5.99 15.66
CA GLN A 165 -26.91 6.66 15.23
C GLN A 165 -28.08 5.69 15.03
N GLY A 166 -27.82 4.46 14.54
CA GLY A 166 -28.85 3.43 14.39
C GLY A 166 -29.47 3.00 15.73
N CYS A 167 -28.68 2.92 16.80
CA CYS A 167 -29.16 2.54 18.12
C CYS A 167 -29.98 3.65 18.81
N ARG A 168 -29.67 4.93 18.55
CA ARG A 168 -30.45 6.06 19.09
C ARG A 168 -31.83 6.20 18.45
N ARG A 169 -31.97 5.82 17.17
CA ARG A 169 -33.26 5.92 16.45
C ARG A 169 -34.25 4.83 16.87
N ALA A 170 -33.79 3.65 17.25
CA ALA A 170 -34.64 2.55 17.73
C ALA A 170 -35.20 2.82 19.14
N LEU A 171 -34.45 3.52 20.00
CA LEU A 171 -34.89 3.84 21.37
C LEU A 171 -35.96 4.94 21.45
N GLN A 172 -36.09 5.80 20.43
CA GLN A 172 -37.11 6.85 20.40
C GLN A 172 -38.47 6.37 19.87
N GLN A 173 -38.54 5.19 19.25
CA GLN A 173 -39.77 4.66 18.65
C GLN A 173 -40.57 3.76 19.61
N HIS A 174 -40.04 3.43 20.79
CA HIS A 174 -40.71 2.60 21.79
C HIS A 174 -41.37 3.37 22.96
N SER A 175 -41.32 4.71 22.96
CA SER A 175 -41.93 5.54 24.02
C SER A 175 -43.28 6.17 23.63
N ALA A 176 -43.92 5.70 22.55
CA ALA A 176 -45.21 6.22 22.11
C ALA A 176 -46.17 5.07 21.78
N VAL A 177 -46.74 4.48 22.83
CA VAL A 177 -48.02 3.75 22.75
C VAL A 177 -48.88 4.31 23.91
N PRO A 178 -50.11 4.79 23.63
CA PRO A 178 -50.95 5.51 24.59
C PRO A 178 -51.47 4.64 25.74
#